data_AF-A0A7S2PB92-F1
#
_entry.id   AF-A0A7S2PB92-F1
#
_cell.length_a   1.000
_cell.length_b   1.000
_cell.length_c   1.000
_cell.angle_alpha   90.00
_cell.angle_beta   90.00
_cell.angle_gamma   90.00
#
_symmetry.space_group_name_H-M   'P 1'
#
loop_
_entity.id
_entity.type
_entity.pdbx_description
1 polymer ?
#
loop_
_entity_poly.entity_id
_entity_poly.type
_entity_poly.pdbx_seq_one_letter_code
_entity_poly.pdbx_strand_id
1 'polypeptide(L)'
;GGAAGPDNETIFKQLRSQGFPKGLIEQLLLNTKAIPLRIWIVDNSGSMTYDDGQCIIDDKTIRNGLKLVPCTRWKEIVETVQYHARLSGLLQAATIFRLLNDPGAAVGPQQFSIGVNGPASIDGEVHEAVAIMKRAMPISVTPLVRHMREICAQVKDMAPQLMKNGQKVAIIVATDGSPSDVDSKQQFVDVLKEFDDLPVYIVFRLCTDNSSVVDYYGDIDKQLESPVEVLDDFVAEAEEIVRVNPWLNYSLPLHRCRELGFYHQTFDLIDERRFLKDEIATFCSLLLGEKEMLGAPDPLGDFEGFLEHVNLVTVRDENGHQWNPIKKKVLPLINDRELRKSHGDAAAAGDGCCIVS
;
A
#
# COMPACT_ATOMS: atom_id res chain seq x y z
N GLY A 1 -20.23 9.05 29.31
CA GLY A 1 -19.49 7.83 28.95
C GLY A 1 -18.98 8.01 27.55
N GLY A 2 -17.65 8.04 27.38
CA GLY A 2 -17.06 8.14 26.05
C GLY A 2 -17.30 6.84 25.30
N ALA A 3 -17.75 6.92 24.05
CA ALA A 3 -17.85 5.75 23.18
C ALA A 3 -16.44 5.16 23.02
N ALA A 4 -16.22 3.94 23.50
CA ALA A 4 -15.04 3.17 23.12
C ALA A 4 -15.16 2.84 21.63
N GLY A 5 -14.09 3.03 20.86
CA GLY A 5 -14.07 2.65 19.46
C GLY A 5 -14.23 1.12 19.28
N PRO A 6 -14.35 0.62 18.03
CA PRO A 6 -14.52 -0.80 17.77
C PRO A 6 -13.39 -1.63 18.38
N ASP A 7 -13.73 -2.77 18.98
CA ASP A 7 -12.73 -3.74 19.42
C ASP A 7 -12.04 -4.42 18.23
N ASN A 8 -10.90 -5.08 18.50
CA ASN A 8 -10.12 -5.73 17.45
C ASN A 8 -10.92 -6.82 16.71
N GLU A 9 -11.86 -7.49 17.36
CA GLU A 9 -12.70 -8.52 16.73
C GLU A 9 -13.64 -7.89 15.68
N THR A 10 -14.24 -6.75 16.02
CA THR A 10 -15.08 -5.96 15.11
C THR A 10 -14.27 -5.46 13.91
N ILE A 11 -13.08 -4.89 14.16
CA ILE A 11 -12.16 -4.44 13.10
C ILE A 11 -11.82 -5.61 12.17
N PHE A 12 -11.44 -6.75 12.76
CA PHE A 12 -11.07 -7.95 12.03
C PHE A 12 -12.21 -8.40 11.11
N LYS A 13 -13.43 -8.52 11.63
CA LYS A 13 -14.60 -8.93 10.84
C LYS A 13 -14.90 -7.96 9.69
N GLN A 14 -14.77 -6.66 9.92
CA GLN A 14 -15.00 -5.67 8.87
C GLN A 14 -13.95 -5.74 7.77
N LEU A 15 -12.67 -5.90 8.10
CA LEU A 15 -11.62 -6.08 7.10
C LEU A 15 -11.75 -7.41 6.34
N ARG A 16 -12.15 -8.49 7.02
CA ARG A 16 -12.50 -9.76 6.36
C ARG A 16 -13.60 -9.58 5.32
N SER A 17 -14.63 -8.79 5.64
CA SER A 17 -15.71 -8.50 4.68
C SER A 17 -15.25 -7.67 3.46
N GLN A 18 -14.12 -6.98 3.57
CA GLN A 18 -13.48 -6.23 2.47
C GLN A 18 -12.44 -7.07 1.71
N GLY A 19 -12.36 -8.37 1.97
CA GLY A 19 -11.46 -9.28 1.27
C GLY A 19 -10.05 -9.39 1.85
N PHE A 20 -9.74 -8.76 3.00
CA PHE A 20 -8.41 -8.86 3.57
C PHE A 20 -8.10 -10.30 4.06
N PRO A 21 -6.94 -10.87 3.69
CA PRO A 21 -6.45 -12.13 4.24
C PRO A 21 -6.18 -12.00 5.75
N LYS A 22 -6.27 -13.12 6.48
CA LYS A 22 -6.17 -13.10 7.94
C LYS A 22 -4.85 -12.52 8.44
N GLY A 23 -3.73 -13.00 7.91
CA GLY A 23 -2.41 -12.51 8.31
C GLY A 23 -2.27 -11.01 8.05
N LEU A 24 -2.74 -10.54 6.89
CA LEU A 24 -2.64 -9.12 6.55
C LEU A 24 -3.40 -8.22 7.53
N ILE A 25 -4.55 -8.67 8.06
CA ILE A 25 -5.28 -7.94 9.11
C ILE A 25 -4.48 -7.89 10.41
N GLU A 26 -3.90 -9.04 10.82
CA GLU A 26 -3.06 -9.12 12.02
C GLU A 26 -1.88 -8.16 11.91
N GLN A 27 -1.24 -8.12 10.74
CA GLN A 27 -0.12 -7.22 10.45
C GLN A 27 -0.53 -5.74 10.42
N LEU A 28 -1.70 -5.40 9.87
CA LEU A 28 -2.23 -4.04 9.93
C LEU A 28 -2.44 -3.56 11.38
N LEU A 29 -3.04 -4.40 12.22
CA LEU A 29 -3.28 -4.07 13.64
C LEU A 29 -1.99 -3.92 14.46
N LEU A 30 -0.92 -4.63 14.09
CA LEU A 30 0.40 -4.43 14.68
C LEU A 30 1.05 -3.14 14.15
N ASN A 31 0.94 -2.90 12.85
CA ASN A 31 1.53 -1.75 12.18
C ASN A 31 0.94 -0.41 12.68
N THR A 32 -0.33 -0.34 13.09
CA THR A 32 -0.88 0.89 13.71
C THR A 32 -0.18 1.29 15.02
N LYS A 33 0.45 0.33 15.72
CA LYS A 33 1.26 0.64 16.92
C LYS A 33 2.66 1.11 16.56
N ALA A 34 3.27 0.49 15.55
CA ALA A 34 4.58 0.88 15.04
C ALA A 34 4.54 2.23 14.31
N ILE A 35 3.40 2.55 13.69
CA ILE A 35 3.16 3.77 12.93
C ILE A 35 2.01 4.55 13.58
N PRO A 36 2.29 5.33 14.64
CA PRO A 36 1.28 6.08 15.38
C PRO A 36 0.66 7.23 14.58
N LEU A 37 1.29 7.67 13.49
CA LEU A 37 0.78 8.75 12.65
C LEU A 37 1.05 8.47 11.17
N ARG A 38 0.03 8.72 10.34
CA ARG A 38 0.10 8.75 8.88
C ARG A 38 -0.18 10.16 8.38
N ILE A 39 0.59 10.65 7.42
CA ILE A 39 0.40 11.95 6.79
C ILE A 39 0.29 11.73 5.29
N TRP A 40 -0.88 12.00 4.72
CA TRP A 40 -1.14 11.98 3.29
C TRP A 40 -1.00 13.38 2.72
N ILE A 41 -0.10 13.54 1.76
CA ILE A 41 -0.07 14.66 0.85
C ILE A 41 -0.84 14.24 -0.40
N VAL A 42 -1.90 14.98 -0.72
CA VAL A 42 -2.80 14.66 -1.81
C VAL A 42 -2.69 15.74 -2.87
N ASP A 43 -2.21 15.34 -4.04
CA ASP A 43 -2.10 16.21 -5.19
C ASP A 43 -3.47 16.57 -5.75
N ASN A 44 -3.80 17.86 -5.67
CA ASN A 44 -4.95 18.48 -6.31
C ASN A 44 -4.48 19.58 -7.27
N SER A 45 -3.34 19.40 -7.93
CA SER A 45 -2.84 20.27 -9.00
C SER A 45 -3.66 20.11 -10.28
N GLY A 46 -3.55 21.06 -11.22
CA GLY A 46 -4.33 21.04 -12.47
C GLY A 46 -4.11 19.81 -13.37
N SER A 47 -2.95 19.16 -13.32
CA SER A 47 -2.63 17.96 -14.12
C SER A 47 -3.45 16.74 -13.72
N MET A 48 -3.99 16.72 -12.50
CA MET A 48 -4.90 15.69 -12.02
C MET A 48 -6.24 15.62 -12.80
N THR A 49 -6.47 16.54 -13.75
CA THR A 49 -7.64 16.52 -14.65
C THR A 49 -7.50 15.57 -15.84
N TYR A 50 -6.32 14.98 -16.10
CA TYR A 50 -6.14 14.03 -17.20
C TYR A 50 -6.94 12.74 -17.01
N ASP A 51 -7.47 12.20 -18.12
CA ASP A 51 -8.40 11.06 -18.22
C ASP A 51 -7.67 9.70 -18.41
N ASP A 52 -6.59 9.49 -17.66
CA ASP A 52 -5.78 8.25 -17.66
C ASP A 52 -5.79 7.52 -16.32
N GLY A 53 -6.68 7.92 -15.38
CA GLY A 53 -6.90 7.19 -14.13
C GLY A 53 -7.86 6.00 -14.28
N GLN A 54 -7.94 5.18 -13.23
CA GLN A 54 -8.78 3.99 -13.14
C GLN A 54 -9.50 3.89 -11.79
N CYS A 55 -10.84 3.98 -11.82
CA CYS A 55 -11.69 3.63 -10.69
C CYS A 55 -11.82 2.12 -10.55
N ILE A 56 -11.77 1.64 -9.31
CA ILE A 56 -11.99 0.23 -8.98
C ILE A 56 -13.38 0.09 -8.37
N ILE A 57 -14.25 -0.69 -9.02
CA ILE A 57 -15.61 -0.96 -8.55
C ILE A 57 -15.85 -2.45 -8.34
N ASP A 58 -16.67 -2.80 -7.35
CA ASP A 58 -17.04 -4.20 -7.11
C ASP A 58 -17.88 -4.76 -8.26
N ASP A 59 -17.49 -5.92 -8.76
CA ASP A 59 -18.35 -6.72 -9.60
C ASP A 59 -19.31 -7.54 -8.73
N LYS A 60 -20.52 -7.01 -8.54
CA LYS A 60 -21.58 -7.66 -7.74
C LYS A 60 -21.97 -9.06 -8.23
N THR A 61 -21.54 -9.47 -9.42
CA THR A 61 -21.81 -10.81 -9.98
C THR A 61 -20.77 -11.86 -9.57
N ILE A 62 -19.60 -11.45 -9.08
CA ILE A 62 -18.48 -12.33 -8.74
C ILE A 62 -17.99 -11.97 -7.33
N ARG A 63 -17.96 -12.95 -6.40
CA ARG A 63 -17.39 -12.71 -5.07
C ARG A 63 -15.92 -12.28 -5.20
N ASN A 64 -15.55 -11.19 -4.53
CA ASN A 64 -14.24 -10.54 -4.64
C ASN A 64 -13.88 -10.14 -6.09
N GLY A 65 -14.85 -10.05 -7.00
CA GLY A 65 -14.64 -9.61 -8.37
C GLY A 65 -14.59 -8.09 -8.46
N LEU A 66 -13.75 -7.57 -9.35
CA LEU A 66 -13.56 -6.13 -9.54
C LEU A 66 -13.73 -5.77 -11.02
N LYS A 67 -14.15 -4.54 -11.28
CA LYS A 67 -14.12 -3.90 -12.60
C LYS A 67 -13.30 -2.63 -12.50
N LEU A 68 -12.49 -2.39 -13.52
CA LEU A 68 -11.71 -1.18 -13.69
C LEU A 68 -12.45 -0.28 -14.68
N VAL A 69 -12.69 0.96 -14.29
CA VAL A 69 -13.43 1.95 -15.09
C VAL A 69 -12.53 3.15 -15.30
N PRO A 70 -12.20 3.51 -16.56
CA PRO A 70 -11.42 4.72 -16.84
C PRO A 70 -12.04 5.97 -16.23
N CYS A 71 -11.21 6.84 -15.67
CA CYS A 71 -11.62 8.08 -15.05
C CYS A 71 -10.46 9.11 -15.06
N THR A 72 -10.65 10.27 -14.44
CA THR A 72 -9.53 11.19 -14.23
C THR A 72 -8.63 10.74 -13.09
N ARG A 73 -7.36 11.12 -13.12
CA ARG A 73 -6.43 10.95 -11.98
C ARG A 73 -7.04 11.49 -10.68
N TRP A 74 -7.71 12.64 -10.74
CA TRP A 74 -8.41 13.23 -9.60
C TRP A 74 -9.53 12.33 -9.07
N LYS A 75 -10.34 11.77 -9.97
CA LYS A 75 -11.45 10.92 -9.58
C LYS A 75 -10.96 9.64 -8.90
N GLU A 76 -9.88 9.06 -9.40
CA GLU A 76 -9.19 7.93 -8.78
C GLU A 76 -8.67 8.28 -7.38
N ILE A 77 -7.89 9.37 -7.23
CA ILE A 77 -7.32 9.71 -5.92
C ILE A 77 -8.39 10.11 -4.91
N VAL A 78 -9.49 10.72 -5.34
CA VAL A 78 -10.66 11.00 -4.49
C VAL A 78 -11.23 9.70 -3.92
N GLU A 79 -11.36 8.65 -4.74
CA GLU A 79 -11.85 7.35 -4.25
C GLU A 79 -10.85 6.67 -3.31
N THR A 80 -9.56 6.72 -3.64
CA THR A 80 -8.48 6.20 -2.80
C THR A 80 -8.43 6.89 -1.43
N VAL A 81 -8.45 8.24 -1.38
CA VAL A 81 -8.44 8.99 -0.11
C VAL A 81 -9.72 8.73 0.69
N GLN A 82 -10.89 8.66 0.05
CA GLN A 82 -12.12 8.31 0.75
C GLN A 82 -12.08 6.91 1.35
N TYR A 83 -11.48 5.95 0.64
CA TYR A 83 -11.26 4.60 1.15
C TYR A 83 -10.32 4.64 2.38
N HIS A 84 -9.17 5.31 2.27
CA HIS A 84 -8.19 5.41 3.35
C HIS A 84 -8.67 6.20 4.56
N ALA A 85 -9.54 7.21 4.37
CA ALA A 85 -10.19 7.90 5.48
C ALA A 85 -11.08 6.93 6.28
N ARG A 86 -11.90 6.12 5.59
CA ARG A 86 -12.75 5.11 6.24
C ARG A 86 -11.92 4.01 6.90
N LEU A 87 -10.87 3.53 6.21
CA LEU A 87 -9.95 2.52 6.73
C LEU A 87 -9.22 3.02 7.98
N SER A 88 -8.73 4.26 7.97
CA SER A 88 -8.11 4.90 9.12
C SER A 88 -9.08 5.01 10.30
N GLY A 89 -10.34 5.39 10.04
CA GLY A 89 -11.38 5.45 11.07
C GLY A 89 -11.68 4.07 11.66
N LEU A 90 -11.79 3.04 10.82
CA LEU A 90 -11.97 1.65 11.26
C LEU A 90 -10.83 1.17 12.14
N LEU A 91 -9.59 1.40 11.71
CA LEU A 91 -8.38 1.01 12.43
C LEU A 91 -8.10 1.89 13.67
N GLN A 92 -8.85 2.99 13.84
CA GLN A 92 -8.52 4.08 14.77
C GLN A 92 -7.07 4.58 14.60
N ALA A 93 -6.59 4.56 13.36
CA ALA A 93 -5.25 5.01 13.01
C ALA A 93 -5.27 6.53 12.80
N ALA A 94 -4.42 7.25 13.53
CA ALA A 94 -4.31 8.70 13.37
C ALA A 94 -3.73 9.01 11.98
N THR A 95 -4.53 9.66 11.15
CA THR A 95 -4.19 9.98 9.77
C THR A 95 -4.54 11.43 9.47
N ILE A 96 -3.58 12.18 8.95
CA ILE A 96 -3.76 13.55 8.48
C ILE A 96 -3.76 13.52 6.96
N PHE A 97 -4.73 14.16 6.32
CA PHE A 97 -4.76 14.41 4.89
C PHE A 97 -4.52 15.90 4.65
N ARG A 98 -3.63 16.21 3.71
CA ARG A 98 -3.24 17.56 3.33
C ARG A 98 -3.29 17.70 1.81
N LEU A 99 -4.18 18.54 1.31
CA LEU A 99 -4.21 18.89 -0.11
C LEU A 99 -3.03 19.79 -0.45
N LEU A 100 -2.39 19.60 -1.61
CA LEU A 100 -1.27 20.44 -2.05
C LEU A 100 -1.67 21.93 -2.17
N ASN A 101 -2.85 22.18 -2.70
CA ASN A 101 -3.43 23.50 -2.90
C ASN A 101 -4.67 23.67 -2.01
N ASP A 102 -4.83 24.87 -1.45
CA ASP A 102 -6.00 25.24 -0.65
C ASP A 102 -7.30 25.07 -1.48
N PRO A 103 -8.23 24.18 -1.08
CA PRO A 103 -9.45 23.93 -1.85
C PRO A 103 -10.46 25.08 -1.78
N GLY A 104 -10.19 26.11 -0.96
CA GLY A 104 -11.03 27.28 -0.76
C GLY A 104 -12.01 27.11 0.40
N ALA A 105 -12.34 28.24 1.03
CA ALA A 105 -13.16 28.28 2.25
C ALA A 105 -14.57 27.65 2.10
N ALA A 106 -15.12 27.60 0.88
CA ALA A 106 -16.42 26.96 0.61
C ALA A 106 -16.35 25.42 0.61
N VAL A 107 -15.16 24.84 0.45
CA VAL A 107 -14.93 23.40 0.39
C VAL A 107 -14.53 22.85 1.76
N GLY A 108 -13.61 23.50 2.47
CA GLY A 108 -13.11 23.06 3.77
C GLY A 108 -11.65 23.44 3.98
N PRO A 109 -11.04 23.01 5.10
CA PRO A 109 -9.64 23.25 5.37
C PRO A 109 -8.73 22.48 4.39
N GLN A 110 -7.55 23.03 4.12
CA GLN A 110 -6.51 22.35 3.33
C GLN A 110 -6.00 21.07 4.01
N GLN A 111 -6.07 21.02 5.34
CA GLN A 111 -5.68 19.87 6.15
C GLN A 111 -6.86 19.40 7.00
N PHE A 112 -7.11 18.09 7.02
CA PHE A 112 -8.14 17.44 7.83
C PHE A 112 -7.60 16.10 8.36
N SER A 113 -8.18 15.55 9.42
CA SER A 113 -7.61 14.39 10.13
C SER A 113 -8.66 13.39 10.56
N ILE A 114 -8.25 12.14 10.69
CA ILE A 114 -9.02 11.02 11.25
C ILE A 114 -8.27 10.50 12.48
N GLY A 115 -8.97 10.25 13.58
CA GLY A 115 -8.44 9.58 14.78
C GLY A 115 -7.54 10.44 15.68
N VAL A 116 -7.19 11.67 15.27
CA VAL A 116 -6.31 12.57 16.04
C VAL A 116 -7.03 13.13 17.27
N ASN A 117 -8.34 13.41 17.17
CA ASN A 117 -9.13 13.99 18.26
C ASN A 117 -9.84 12.93 19.12
N GLY A 118 -9.39 11.67 19.04
CA GLY A 118 -9.92 10.54 19.80
C GLY A 118 -11.16 9.87 19.20
N PRO A 119 -11.56 8.69 19.74
CA PRO A 119 -12.54 7.81 19.08
C PRO A 119 -13.92 8.41 18.84
N ALA A 120 -14.38 9.33 19.71
CA ALA A 120 -15.70 9.94 19.59
C ALA A 120 -15.84 10.90 18.39
N SER A 121 -14.72 11.37 17.83
CA SER A 121 -14.70 12.31 16.71
C SER A 121 -14.63 11.62 15.35
N ILE A 122 -14.23 10.33 15.32
CA ILE A 122 -13.87 9.60 14.09
C ILE A 122 -14.99 9.60 13.05
N ASP A 123 -16.23 9.32 13.43
CA ASP A 123 -17.34 9.26 12.46
C ASP A 123 -17.57 10.62 11.79
N GLY A 124 -17.48 11.70 12.56
CA GLY A 124 -17.60 13.08 12.06
C GLY A 124 -16.41 13.46 11.17
N GLU A 125 -15.19 13.10 11.59
CA GLU A 125 -13.95 13.31 10.85
C GLU A 125 -13.97 12.58 9.49
N VAL A 126 -14.40 11.31 9.46
CA VAL A 126 -14.54 10.53 8.23
C VAL A 126 -15.59 11.16 7.31
N HIS A 127 -16.72 11.60 7.86
CA HIS A 127 -17.76 12.29 7.08
C HIS A 127 -17.23 13.58 6.46
N GLU A 128 -16.53 14.40 7.24
CA GLU A 128 -15.94 15.66 6.79
C GLU A 128 -14.87 15.43 5.72
N ALA A 129 -13.94 14.49 5.93
CA ALA A 129 -12.92 14.12 4.96
C ALA A 129 -13.54 13.71 3.61
N VAL A 130 -14.57 12.86 3.63
CA VAL A 130 -15.29 12.45 2.43
C VAL A 130 -15.99 13.65 1.77
N ALA A 131 -16.58 14.56 2.54
CA ALA A 131 -17.26 15.74 2.02
C ALA A 131 -16.29 16.75 1.38
N ILE A 132 -15.11 16.95 1.97
CA ILE A 132 -14.04 17.78 1.43
C ILE A 132 -13.57 17.20 0.10
N MET A 133 -13.19 15.92 0.07
CA MET A 133 -12.68 15.28 -1.16
C MET A 133 -13.70 15.26 -2.31
N LYS A 134 -15.00 15.19 -2.02
CA LYS A 134 -16.05 15.27 -3.05
C LYS A 134 -16.22 16.66 -3.66
N ARG A 135 -15.86 17.72 -2.93
CA ARG A 135 -16.07 19.12 -3.33
C ARG A 135 -14.80 19.79 -3.81
N ALA A 136 -13.63 19.32 -3.35
CA ALA A 136 -12.34 19.79 -3.83
C ALA A 136 -12.17 19.48 -5.31
N MET A 137 -11.43 20.35 -5.99
CA MET A 137 -11.16 20.26 -7.42
C MET A 137 -9.66 20.44 -7.69
N PRO A 138 -9.14 19.83 -8.77
CA PRO A 138 -7.81 20.11 -9.29
C PRO A 138 -7.63 21.60 -9.63
N ILE A 139 -6.60 22.23 -9.09
CA ILE A 139 -6.28 23.65 -9.27
C ILE A 139 -4.77 23.89 -9.18
N SER A 140 -4.26 24.94 -9.83
CA SER A 140 -2.91 25.44 -9.59
C SER A 140 -1.78 24.43 -9.92
N VAL A 141 -0.63 24.59 -9.28
CA VAL A 141 0.64 23.87 -9.47
C VAL A 141 0.88 22.81 -8.37
N THR A 142 2.08 22.22 -8.32
CA THR A 142 2.46 21.11 -7.42
C THR A 142 3.55 21.58 -6.43
N PRO A 143 3.21 22.35 -5.36
CA PRO A 143 4.17 22.91 -4.41
C PRO A 143 4.65 21.86 -3.38
N LEU A 144 5.13 20.70 -3.84
CA LEU A 144 5.40 19.53 -3.01
C LEU A 144 6.58 19.76 -2.06
N VAL A 145 7.63 20.49 -2.45
CA VAL A 145 8.80 20.70 -1.60
C VAL A 145 8.47 21.51 -0.35
N ARG A 146 7.63 22.55 -0.48
CA ARG A 146 7.13 23.29 0.67
C ARG A 146 6.46 22.37 1.70
N HIS A 147 5.56 21.51 1.25
CA HIS A 147 4.83 20.59 2.13
C HIS A 147 5.76 19.59 2.81
N MET A 148 6.73 19.04 2.06
CA MET A 148 7.73 18.13 2.61
C MET A 148 8.57 18.79 3.71
N ARG A 149 9.01 20.04 3.53
CA ARG A 149 9.75 20.76 4.58
C ARG A 149 8.92 21.02 5.84
N GLU A 150 7.66 21.41 5.67
CA GLU A 150 6.74 21.62 6.80
C GLU A 150 6.50 20.31 7.58
N ILE A 151 6.40 19.17 6.89
CA ILE A 151 6.27 17.85 7.54
C ILE A 151 7.58 17.45 8.19
N CYS A 152 8.72 17.66 7.54
CA CYS A 152 10.05 17.39 8.10
C CYS A 152 10.24 18.11 9.45
N ALA A 153 9.88 19.39 9.53
CA ALA A 153 9.93 20.16 10.76
C ALA A 153 9.04 19.56 11.87
N GLN A 154 7.80 19.18 11.54
CA GLN A 154 6.89 18.54 12.50
C GLN A 154 7.44 17.19 12.99
N VAL A 155 8.02 16.39 12.08
CA VAL A 155 8.59 15.09 12.43
C VAL A 155 9.85 15.26 13.30
N LYS A 156 10.70 16.23 13.00
CA LYS A 156 11.88 16.58 13.81
C LYS A 156 11.51 16.83 15.28
N ASP A 157 10.39 17.51 15.53
CA ASP A 157 9.91 17.79 16.89
C ASP A 157 9.47 16.53 17.64
N MET A 158 8.90 15.53 16.94
CA MET A 158 8.44 14.26 17.54
C MET A 158 9.49 13.14 17.53
N ALA A 159 10.57 13.30 16.75
CA ALA A 159 11.57 12.25 16.52
C ALA A 159 12.17 11.63 17.80
N PRO A 160 12.53 12.40 18.86
CA PRO A 160 13.09 11.81 20.08
C PRO A 160 12.13 10.81 20.74
N GLN A 161 10.83 11.09 20.74
CA GLN A 161 9.83 10.25 21.37
C GLN A 161 9.50 9.03 20.49
N LEU A 162 9.45 9.21 19.17
CA LEU A 162 9.24 8.12 18.21
C LEU A 162 10.38 7.10 18.28
N MET A 163 11.64 7.57 18.22
CA MET A 163 12.82 6.71 18.31
C MET A 163 12.86 5.94 19.63
N LYS A 164 12.57 6.61 20.75
CA LYS A 164 12.49 5.96 22.08
C LYS A 164 11.47 4.83 22.12
N ASN A 165 10.38 4.95 21.36
CA ASN A 165 9.32 3.95 21.31
C ASN A 165 9.48 2.91 20.20
N GLY A 166 10.53 3.03 19.36
CA GLY A 166 10.68 2.20 18.15
C GLY A 166 9.56 2.44 17.13
N GLN A 167 9.02 3.66 17.08
CA GLN A 167 7.90 4.05 16.21
C GLN A 167 8.39 4.89 15.03
N LYS A 168 7.58 4.95 13.96
CA LYS A 168 7.82 5.78 12.78
C LYS A 168 6.58 6.56 12.34
N VAL A 169 6.74 7.63 11.57
CA VAL A 169 5.63 8.29 10.84
C VAL A 169 5.62 7.79 9.41
N ALA A 170 4.45 7.38 8.91
CA ALA A 170 4.27 7.13 7.48
C ALA A 170 3.87 8.41 6.77
N ILE A 171 4.58 8.77 5.71
CA ILE A 171 4.31 9.93 4.86
C ILE A 171 3.95 9.40 3.48
N ILE A 172 2.69 9.53 3.09
CA ILE A 172 2.17 9.06 1.81
C ILE A 172 2.03 10.29 0.91
N VAL A 173 2.80 10.32 -0.17
CA VAL A 173 2.77 11.38 -1.18
C VAL A 173 2.07 10.86 -2.42
N ALA A 174 0.79 11.19 -2.56
CA ALA A 174 0.02 10.84 -3.75
C ALA A 174 0.10 11.98 -4.78
N THR A 175 0.84 11.76 -5.87
CA THR A 175 1.14 12.80 -6.87
C THR A 175 1.22 12.23 -8.28
N ASP A 176 0.97 13.05 -9.30
CA ASP A 176 1.04 12.66 -10.70
C ASP A 176 2.29 13.19 -11.44
N GLY A 177 3.23 13.81 -10.72
CA GLY A 177 4.39 14.43 -11.34
C GLY A 177 5.49 14.84 -10.36
N SER A 178 6.47 15.57 -10.91
CA SER A 178 7.58 16.15 -10.16
C SER A 178 7.15 17.46 -9.48
N PRO A 179 7.79 17.86 -8.35
CA PRO A 179 7.51 19.14 -7.71
C PRO A 179 7.72 20.33 -8.66
N SER A 180 6.80 21.30 -8.63
CA SER A 180 6.90 22.52 -9.47
C SER A 180 7.55 23.70 -8.75
N ASP A 181 7.83 23.57 -7.46
CA ASP A 181 8.43 24.60 -6.60
C ASP A 181 9.96 24.46 -6.44
N VAL A 182 10.58 23.69 -7.32
CA VAL A 182 12.04 23.54 -7.45
C VAL A 182 12.46 23.54 -8.91
N ASP A 183 13.66 24.03 -9.17
CA ASP A 183 14.21 24.15 -10.52
C ASP A 183 14.94 22.87 -10.97
N SER A 184 15.17 21.92 -10.06
CA SER A 184 15.89 20.68 -10.38
C SER A 184 15.50 19.52 -9.48
N LYS A 185 15.66 18.30 -10.01
CA LYS A 185 15.54 17.04 -9.26
C LYS A 185 16.43 17.02 -8.02
N GLN A 186 17.65 17.57 -8.10
CA GLN A 186 18.59 17.55 -6.99
C GLN A 186 18.06 18.32 -5.78
N GLN A 187 17.41 19.46 -5.98
CA GLN A 187 16.82 20.21 -4.87
C GLN A 187 15.72 19.43 -4.14
N PHE A 188 14.97 18.59 -4.87
CA PHE A 188 14.00 17.71 -4.23
C PHE A 188 14.67 16.57 -3.47
N VAL A 189 15.70 15.93 -4.05
CA VAL A 189 16.52 14.92 -3.37
C VAL A 189 17.12 15.50 -2.08
N ASP A 190 17.66 16.72 -2.12
CA ASP A 190 18.24 17.37 -0.93
C ASP A 190 17.22 17.54 0.19
N VAL A 191 15.95 17.80 -0.14
CA VAL A 191 14.85 17.90 0.83
C VAL A 191 14.47 16.53 1.39
N LEU A 192 14.47 15.49 0.56
CA LEU A 192 14.22 14.12 1.01
C LEU A 192 15.34 13.62 1.93
N LYS A 193 16.59 14.00 1.68
CA LYS A 193 17.72 13.71 2.58
C LYS A 193 17.59 14.35 3.96
N GLU A 194 16.80 15.42 4.11
CA GLU A 194 16.51 15.96 5.45
C GLU A 194 15.71 14.98 6.34
N PHE A 195 15.14 13.92 5.75
CA PHE A 195 14.44 12.85 6.45
C PHE A 195 15.32 11.65 6.79
N ASP A 196 16.56 11.54 6.29
CA ASP A 196 17.38 10.33 6.42
C ASP A 196 17.63 9.93 7.89
N ASP A 197 17.77 10.93 8.77
CA ASP A 197 17.97 10.73 10.21
C ASP A 197 16.66 10.68 11.02
N LEU A 198 15.50 10.73 10.37
CA LEU A 198 14.19 10.79 11.03
C LEU A 198 13.50 9.43 11.03
N PRO A 199 12.68 9.12 12.05
CA PRO A 199 11.95 7.86 12.10
C PRO A 199 10.72 7.95 11.18
N VAL A 200 10.94 7.91 9.87
CA VAL A 200 9.89 7.97 8.86
C VAL A 200 9.90 6.77 7.93
N TYR A 201 8.78 6.60 7.24
CA TYR A 201 8.64 5.77 6.07
C TYR A 201 7.87 6.59 5.01
N ILE A 202 8.44 6.74 3.83
CA ILE A 202 7.86 7.58 2.77
C ILE A 202 7.36 6.67 1.66
N VAL A 203 6.10 6.86 1.25
CA VAL A 203 5.47 6.17 0.13
C VAL A 203 5.11 7.20 -0.94
N PHE A 204 5.71 7.11 -2.12
CA PHE A 204 5.29 7.86 -3.30
C PHE A 204 4.26 7.03 -4.06
N ARG A 205 2.99 7.42 -3.96
CA ARG A 205 1.89 6.81 -4.71
C ARG A 205 1.69 7.59 -6.01
N LEU A 206 2.13 7.04 -7.12
CA LEU A 206 2.07 7.69 -8.42
C LEU A 206 0.64 7.62 -8.97
N CYS A 207 0.16 8.76 -9.47
CA CYS A 207 -1.17 8.91 -10.06
C CYS A 207 -1.08 9.11 -11.58
N THR A 208 -0.09 8.50 -12.24
CA THR A 208 0.16 8.71 -13.67
C THR A 208 0.74 7.45 -14.33
N ASP A 209 0.35 7.21 -15.57
CA ASP A 209 0.93 6.15 -16.42
C ASP A 209 2.21 6.62 -17.16
N ASN A 210 2.78 7.76 -16.74
CA ASN A 210 3.91 8.35 -17.43
C ASN A 210 5.20 7.72 -16.93
N SER A 211 5.79 6.84 -17.73
CA SER A 211 7.04 6.14 -17.39
C SER A 211 8.17 7.08 -16.98
N SER A 212 8.23 8.30 -17.53
CA SER A 212 9.27 9.27 -17.13
C SER A 212 9.12 9.77 -15.68
N VAL A 213 7.91 9.76 -15.14
CA VAL A 213 7.65 10.08 -13.72
C VAL A 213 8.02 8.88 -12.84
N VAL A 214 7.69 7.67 -13.26
CA VAL A 214 8.11 6.44 -12.58
C VAL A 214 9.64 6.36 -12.49
N ASP A 215 10.32 6.54 -13.63
CA ASP A 215 11.78 6.61 -13.71
C ASP A 215 12.34 7.73 -12.82
N TYR A 216 11.66 8.88 -12.78
CA TYR A 216 12.06 10.00 -11.93
C TYR A 216 12.14 9.61 -10.45
N TYR A 217 11.08 8.96 -9.93
CA TYR A 217 11.02 8.53 -8.52
C TYR A 217 11.90 7.30 -8.23
N GLY A 218 11.98 6.34 -9.15
CA GLY A 218 12.88 5.19 -9.01
C GLY A 218 14.36 5.58 -8.97
N ASP A 219 14.75 6.66 -9.65
CA ASP A 219 16.10 7.22 -9.55
C ASP A 219 16.33 8.09 -8.30
N ILE A 220 15.26 8.58 -7.66
CA ILE A 220 15.37 9.26 -6.35
C ILE A 220 15.66 8.23 -5.28
N ASP A 221 14.92 7.13 -5.27
CA ASP A 221 15.07 6.05 -4.30
C ASP A 221 16.54 5.56 -4.22
N LYS A 222 17.18 5.32 -5.37
CA LYS A 222 18.61 4.94 -5.46
C LYS A 222 19.60 5.95 -4.84
N GLN A 223 19.18 7.18 -4.56
CA GLN A 223 20.03 8.25 -4.00
C GLN A 223 19.79 8.52 -2.51
N LEU A 224 18.79 7.88 -1.91
CA LEU A 224 18.42 8.06 -0.51
C LEU A 224 18.98 6.92 0.34
N GLU A 225 19.31 7.24 1.59
CA GLU A 225 19.75 6.22 2.55
C GLU A 225 18.55 5.61 3.30
N SER A 226 17.49 6.40 3.49
CA SER A 226 16.24 5.93 4.07
C SER A 226 15.35 5.19 3.07
N PRO A 227 14.66 4.12 3.48
CA PRO A 227 13.78 3.35 2.60
C PRO A 227 12.58 4.21 2.17
N VAL A 228 12.43 4.35 0.86
CA VAL A 228 11.30 4.99 0.20
C VAL A 228 10.61 3.95 -0.67
N GLU A 229 9.29 3.89 -0.60
CA GLU A 229 8.51 3.01 -1.46
C GLU A 229 7.89 3.83 -2.60
N VAL A 230 8.09 3.39 -3.84
CA VAL A 230 7.41 3.96 -5.00
C VAL A 230 6.34 2.97 -5.44
N LEU A 231 5.08 3.41 -5.46
CA LEU A 231 3.92 2.59 -5.81
C LEU A 231 3.22 3.18 -7.02
N ASP A 232 3.07 2.36 -8.06
CA ASP A 232 2.22 2.68 -9.20
C ASP A 232 0.74 2.35 -8.92
N ASP A 233 -0.12 2.49 -9.94
CA ASP A 233 -1.50 2.03 -9.83
C ASP A 233 -1.60 0.50 -9.60
N PHE A 234 -2.75 0.05 -9.10
CA PHE A 234 -2.98 -1.34 -8.72
C PHE A 234 -2.66 -2.37 -9.82
N VAL A 235 -2.90 -2.03 -11.09
CA VAL A 235 -2.66 -2.93 -12.23
C VAL A 235 -1.20 -2.91 -12.62
N ALA A 236 -0.62 -1.72 -12.81
CA ALA A 236 0.78 -1.55 -13.19
C ALA A 236 1.70 -2.23 -12.17
N GLU A 237 1.45 -2.01 -10.88
CA GLU A 237 2.17 -2.64 -9.79
C GLU A 237 2.10 -4.18 -9.83
N ALA A 238 0.92 -4.72 -10.15
CA ALA A 238 0.78 -6.17 -10.33
C ALA A 238 1.56 -6.71 -11.53
N GLU A 239 1.77 -5.90 -12.58
CA GLU A 239 2.58 -6.28 -13.75
C GLU A 239 4.06 -6.36 -13.40
N GLU A 240 4.55 -5.52 -12.49
CA GLU A 240 5.93 -5.57 -12.02
C GLU A 240 6.15 -6.81 -11.16
N ILE A 241 5.30 -7.00 -10.15
CA ILE A 241 5.36 -8.14 -9.24
C ILE A 241 5.28 -9.47 -9.97
N VAL A 242 4.39 -9.62 -10.95
CA VAL A 242 4.24 -10.90 -11.68
C VAL A 242 5.47 -11.23 -12.55
N ARG A 243 6.26 -10.23 -12.97
CA ARG A 243 7.51 -10.48 -13.72
C ARG A 243 8.57 -11.15 -12.85
N VAL A 244 8.55 -10.85 -11.56
CA VAL A 244 9.62 -11.22 -10.62
C VAL A 244 9.19 -12.36 -9.70
N ASN A 245 7.96 -12.28 -9.17
CA ASN A 245 7.33 -13.25 -8.29
C ASN A 245 5.97 -13.71 -8.88
N PRO A 246 5.95 -14.44 -10.02
CA PRO A 246 4.72 -14.83 -10.75
C PRO A 246 3.77 -15.73 -9.96
N TRP A 247 4.23 -16.29 -8.85
CA TRP A 247 3.46 -17.11 -7.94
C TRP A 247 2.51 -16.31 -7.05
N LEU A 248 2.75 -15.01 -6.89
CA LEU A 248 1.92 -14.14 -6.07
C LEU A 248 0.80 -13.51 -6.90
N ASN A 249 -0.42 -13.66 -6.42
CA ASN A 249 -1.54 -12.87 -6.90
C ASN A 249 -1.61 -11.55 -6.12
N TYR A 250 -1.06 -10.48 -6.70
CA TYR A 250 -1.15 -9.14 -6.12
C TYR A 250 -2.60 -8.67 -6.04
N SER A 251 -3.14 -8.64 -4.83
CA SER A 251 -4.55 -8.38 -4.56
C SER A 251 -4.77 -6.96 -4.07
N LEU A 252 -5.97 -6.44 -4.27
CA LEU A 252 -6.32 -5.07 -3.85
C LEU A 252 -6.07 -4.82 -2.34
N PRO A 253 -6.42 -5.73 -1.41
CA PRO A 253 -6.05 -5.57 0.00
C PRO A 253 -4.55 -5.35 0.24
N LEU A 254 -3.70 -6.06 -0.52
CA LEU A 254 -2.24 -5.94 -0.41
C LEU A 254 -1.77 -4.55 -0.86
N HIS A 255 -2.28 -4.09 -2.00
CA HIS A 255 -2.02 -2.75 -2.51
C HIS A 255 -2.47 -1.66 -1.52
N ARG A 256 -3.68 -1.79 -0.96
CA ARG A 256 -4.20 -0.83 0.04
C ARG A 256 -3.37 -0.82 1.32
N CYS A 257 -2.77 -1.94 1.74
CA CYS A 257 -1.85 -1.93 2.87
C CYS A 257 -0.61 -1.09 2.57
N ARG A 258 0.02 -1.30 1.41
CA ARG A 258 1.22 -0.55 0.99
C ARG A 258 0.92 0.94 0.89
N GLU A 259 -0.19 1.32 0.25
CA GLU A 259 -0.67 2.71 0.19
C GLU A 259 -0.88 3.33 1.59
N LEU A 260 -1.28 2.55 2.60
CA LEU A 260 -1.49 3.04 3.97
C LEU A 260 -0.15 3.27 4.73
N GLY A 261 0.99 3.01 4.09
CA GLY A 261 2.32 3.06 4.70
C GLY A 261 2.65 1.81 5.51
N PHE A 262 2.10 0.64 5.14
CA PHE A 262 2.53 -0.62 5.73
C PHE A 262 3.98 -0.91 5.32
N TYR A 263 4.87 -1.09 6.29
CA TYR A 263 6.27 -1.39 6.04
C TYR A 263 6.65 -2.76 6.57
N HIS A 264 7.22 -3.58 5.68
CA HIS A 264 7.94 -4.80 6.01
C HIS A 264 8.96 -5.08 4.90
N GLN A 265 10.16 -5.55 5.25
CA GLN A 265 11.25 -5.75 4.28
C GLN A 265 10.86 -6.64 3.09
N THR A 266 10.06 -7.68 3.29
CA THR A 266 9.60 -8.52 2.16
C THR A 266 8.62 -7.81 1.23
N PHE A 267 7.91 -6.77 1.68
CA PHE A 267 7.02 -6.00 0.80
C PHE A 267 7.80 -5.02 -0.07
N ASP A 268 8.93 -4.53 0.44
CA ASP A 268 9.91 -3.70 -0.27
C ASP A 268 10.58 -4.49 -1.42
N LEU A 269 10.88 -5.77 -1.20
CA LEU A 269 11.60 -6.61 -2.16
C LEU A 269 10.71 -7.25 -3.25
N ILE A 270 9.39 -7.08 -3.18
CA ILE A 270 8.39 -7.94 -3.84
C ILE A 270 8.35 -7.80 -5.37
N ASP A 271 8.63 -6.59 -5.83
CA ASP A 271 8.70 -6.12 -7.21
C ASP A 271 10.16 -5.99 -7.69
N GLU A 272 11.12 -5.83 -6.77
CA GLU A 272 12.54 -5.70 -7.09
C GLU A 272 13.21 -6.99 -7.55
N ARG A 273 13.02 -8.08 -6.77
CA ARG A 273 13.69 -9.34 -7.03
C ARG A 273 12.91 -10.55 -6.57
N ARG A 274 13.34 -11.67 -7.12
CA ARG A 274 12.76 -12.94 -6.76
C ARG A 274 13.12 -13.28 -5.32
N PHE A 275 12.12 -13.75 -4.56
CA PHE A 275 12.33 -14.13 -3.18
C PHE A 275 13.17 -15.39 -3.04
N LEU A 276 13.90 -15.44 -1.93
CA LEU A 276 14.50 -16.65 -1.41
C LEU A 276 13.44 -17.53 -0.72
N LYS A 277 13.74 -18.81 -0.52
CA LYS A 277 12.79 -19.78 0.06
C LYS A 277 12.33 -19.38 1.48
N ASP A 278 13.23 -18.86 2.29
CA ASP A 278 12.96 -18.32 3.63
C ASP A 278 12.15 -17.01 3.60
N GLU A 279 12.39 -16.15 2.62
CA GLU A 279 11.58 -14.94 2.38
C GLU A 279 10.16 -15.29 1.95
N ILE A 280 9.98 -16.34 1.15
CA ILE A 280 8.64 -16.88 0.82
C ILE A 280 7.92 -17.33 2.09
N ALA A 281 8.57 -18.09 2.98
CA ALA A 281 7.95 -18.52 4.24
C ALA A 281 7.56 -17.33 5.13
N THR A 282 8.43 -16.32 5.21
CA THR A 282 8.16 -15.08 5.93
C THR A 282 6.97 -14.36 5.33
N PHE A 283 6.96 -14.15 4.01
CA PHE A 283 5.88 -13.47 3.30
C PHE A 283 4.54 -14.21 3.42
N CYS A 284 4.53 -15.54 3.26
CA CYS A 284 3.34 -16.36 3.47
C CYS A 284 2.80 -16.25 4.89
N SER A 285 3.67 -16.16 5.90
CA SER A 285 3.26 -15.96 7.30
C SER A 285 2.61 -14.60 7.52
N LEU A 286 3.15 -13.54 6.91
CA LEU A 286 2.55 -12.20 6.96
C LEU A 286 1.20 -12.14 6.25
N LEU A 287 1.07 -12.84 5.12
CA LEU A 287 -0.15 -12.79 4.30
C LEU A 287 -1.26 -13.68 4.88
N LEU A 288 -0.94 -14.93 5.21
CA LEU A 288 -1.90 -15.96 5.61
C LEU A 288 -2.10 -16.04 7.14
N GLY A 289 -1.14 -15.55 7.91
CA GLY A 289 -1.17 -15.46 9.37
C GLY A 289 -0.18 -16.43 10.02
N GLU A 290 0.58 -15.94 10.99
CA GLU A 290 1.63 -16.70 11.68
C GLU A 290 1.09 -17.98 12.33
N LYS A 291 -0.11 -17.90 12.91
CA LYS A 291 -0.77 -19.05 13.53
C LYS A 291 -1.16 -20.12 12.52
N GLU A 292 -1.59 -19.73 11.32
CA GLU A 292 -1.98 -20.66 10.26
C GLU A 292 -0.74 -21.30 9.62
N MET A 293 0.37 -20.57 9.60
CA MET A 293 1.67 -21.07 9.13
C MET A 293 2.45 -21.86 10.19
N LEU A 294 1.95 -21.93 11.43
CA LEU A 294 2.59 -22.71 12.49
C LEU A 294 2.60 -24.20 12.14
N GLY A 295 3.79 -24.77 12.06
CA GLY A 295 3.99 -26.18 11.69
C GLY A 295 4.16 -26.41 10.18
N ALA A 296 4.15 -25.36 9.36
CA ALA A 296 4.63 -25.47 7.98
C ALA A 296 6.09 -25.97 7.98
N PRO A 297 6.45 -26.96 7.15
CA PRO A 297 7.83 -27.39 7.00
C PRO A 297 8.76 -26.24 6.60
N ASP A 298 10.03 -26.32 7.01
CA ASP A 298 11.04 -25.37 6.56
C ASP A 298 11.24 -25.53 5.04
N PRO A 299 11.00 -24.49 4.22
CA PRO A 299 11.11 -24.59 2.77
C PRO A 299 12.53 -24.93 2.29
N LEU A 300 13.59 -24.71 3.10
CA LEU A 300 14.95 -25.13 2.77
C LEU A 300 15.16 -26.64 2.93
N GLY A 301 14.46 -27.27 3.87
CA GLY A 301 14.57 -28.70 4.16
C GLY A 301 13.52 -29.57 3.45
N ASP A 302 12.29 -29.05 3.32
CA ASP A 302 11.16 -29.73 2.70
C ASP A 302 10.24 -28.70 2.00
N PHE A 303 10.64 -28.33 0.78
CA PHE A 303 9.89 -27.35 0.00
C PHE A 303 8.50 -27.86 -0.42
N GLU A 304 8.38 -29.15 -0.70
CA GLU A 304 7.13 -29.76 -1.13
C GLU A 304 6.10 -29.80 -0.01
N GLY A 305 6.49 -30.24 1.20
CA GLY A 305 5.62 -30.17 2.37
C GLY A 305 5.24 -28.74 2.74
N PHE A 306 6.15 -27.78 2.57
CA PHE A 306 5.84 -26.35 2.72
C PHE A 306 4.77 -25.89 1.71
N LEU A 307 4.90 -26.23 0.43
CA LEU A 307 3.92 -25.88 -0.60
C LEU A 307 2.54 -26.49 -0.32
N GLU A 308 2.49 -27.76 0.08
CA GLU A 308 1.24 -28.42 0.45
C GLU A 308 0.55 -27.69 1.60
N HIS A 309 1.30 -27.29 2.63
CA HIS A 309 0.77 -26.53 3.77
C HIS A 309 0.25 -25.16 3.33
N VAL A 310 1.03 -24.39 2.57
CA VAL A 310 0.63 -23.06 2.06
C VAL A 310 -0.65 -23.15 1.22
N ASN A 311 -0.75 -24.14 0.33
CA ASN A 311 -1.93 -24.35 -0.49
C ASN A 311 -3.15 -24.70 0.37
N LEU A 312 -3.00 -25.59 1.35
CA LEU A 312 -4.07 -25.94 2.28
C LEU A 312 -4.59 -24.73 3.05
N VAL A 313 -3.69 -23.88 3.58
CA VAL A 313 -4.06 -22.64 4.29
C VAL A 313 -4.75 -21.66 3.34
N THR A 314 -4.20 -21.45 2.14
CA THR A 314 -4.77 -20.53 1.13
C THR A 314 -6.18 -20.95 0.71
N VAL A 315 -6.42 -22.25 0.49
CA VAL A 315 -7.75 -22.74 0.08
C VAL A 315 -8.77 -22.66 1.22
N ARG A 316 -8.33 -22.81 2.48
CA ARG A 316 -9.21 -22.74 3.67
C ARG A 316 -9.58 -21.31 4.05
N ASP A 317 -8.72 -20.34 3.75
CA ASP A 317 -9.02 -18.93 3.98
C ASP A 317 -10.14 -18.46 3.03
N GLU A 318 -11.24 -17.95 3.59
CA GLU A 318 -12.37 -17.38 2.83
C GLU A 318 -11.96 -16.26 1.84
N ASN A 319 -10.84 -15.60 2.12
CA ASN A 319 -10.23 -14.53 1.33
C ASN A 319 -8.90 -14.96 0.71
N GLY A 320 -8.58 -16.26 0.75
CA GLY A 320 -7.40 -16.83 0.10
C GLY A 320 -7.48 -16.84 -1.42
N HIS A 321 -8.63 -16.44 -1.99
CA HIS A 321 -8.80 -16.18 -3.42
C HIS A 321 -9.26 -14.73 -3.65
N GLN A 322 -8.53 -14.02 -4.50
CA GLN A 322 -8.73 -12.59 -4.78
C GLN A 322 -8.71 -12.30 -6.27
N TRP A 323 -9.33 -11.18 -6.67
CA TRP A 323 -9.23 -10.69 -8.05
C TRP A 323 -7.78 -10.46 -8.44
N ASN A 324 -7.36 -11.11 -9.52
CA ASN A 324 -6.07 -10.87 -10.15
C ASN A 324 -6.24 -9.81 -11.26
N PRO A 325 -5.60 -8.63 -11.16
CA PRO A 325 -5.77 -7.55 -12.14
C PRO A 325 -5.25 -7.92 -13.54
N ILE A 326 -4.23 -8.78 -13.63
CA ILE A 326 -3.61 -9.18 -14.89
C ILE A 326 -4.47 -10.20 -15.64
N LYS A 327 -4.95 -11.23 -14.95
CA LYS A 327 -5.76 -12.32 -15.52
C LYS A 327 -7.25 -11.99 -15.54
N LYS A 328 -7.68 -10.90 -14.89
CA LYS A 328 -9.07 -10.41 -14.82
C LYS A 328 -10.04 -11.49 -14.35
N LYS A 329 -9.64 -12.22 -13.30
CA LYS A 329 -10.44 -13.26 -12.66
C LYS A 329 -9.96 -13.50 -11.24
N VAL A 330 -10.81 -14.10 -10.42
CA VAL A 330 -10.46 -14.52 -9.06
C VAL A 330 -9.50 -15.72 -9.12
N LEU A 331 -8.37 -15.61 -8.43
CA LEU A 331 -7.29 -16.61 -8.34
C LEU A 331 -6.82 -16.76 -6.89
N PRO A 332 -6.21 -17.90 -6.52
CA PRO A 332 -5.61 -18.03 -5.19
C PRO A 332 -4.54 -16.95 -4.98
N LEU A 333 -4.36 -16.51 -3.74
CA LEU A 333 -3.32 -15.55 -3.35
C LEU A 333 -1.92 -16.09 -3.68
N ILE A 334 -1.71 -17.38 -3.40
CA ILE A 334 -0.48 -18.10 -3.72
C ILE A 334 -0.77 -19.16 -4.79
N ASN A 335 -0.09 -19.06 -5.92
CA ASN A 335 -0.13 -20.05 -6.99
C ASN A 335 0.98 -21.08 -6.75
N ASP A 336 0.61 -22.21 -6.16
CA ASP A 336 1.48 -23.33 -5.82
C ASP A 336 2.26 -23.88 -7.03
N ARG A 337 1.63 -23.94 -8.21
CA ARG A 337 2.27 -24.42 -9.44
C ARG A 337 3.38 -23.48 -9.90
N GLU A 338 3.14 -22.18 -9.92
CA GLU A 338 4.18 -21.20 -10.29
C GLU A 338 5.26 -21.12 -9.21
N LEU A 339 4.90 -21.28 -7.93
CA LEU A 339 5.85 -21.30 -6.82
C LEU A 339 6.78 -22.51 -6.91
N ARG A 340 6.24 -23.69 -7.23
CA ARG A 340 6.98 -24.93 -7.51
C ARG A 340 7.88 -24.79 -8.73
N LYS A 341 7.36 -24.26 -9.84
CA LYS A 341 8.13 -24.07 -11.08
C LYS A 341 9.30 -23.13 -10.87
N SER A 342 9.09 -22.08 -10.09
CA SER A 342 10.12 -21.11 -9.82
C SER A 342 11.15 -21.69 -8.82
N HIS A 343 10.73 -22.13 -7.64
CA HIS A 343 11.61 -22.40 -6.49
C HIS A 343 11.79 -23.89 -6.13
N GLY A 344 11.07 -24.78 -6.81
CA GLY A 344 11.22 -26.22 -6.63
C GLY A 344 12.60 -26.72 -7.10
N ASP A 345 13.05 -27.82 -6.51
CA ASP A 345 14.34 -28.39 -6.86
C ASP A 345 14.27 -29.04 -8.25
N ALA A 346 15.25 -28.76 -9.11
CA ALA A 346 15.31 -29.27 -10.48
C ALA A 346 15.25 -30.82 -10.59
N ALA A 347 15.51 -31.53 -9.49
CA ALA A 347 15.42 -32.98 -9.40
C ALA A 347 13.99 -33.53 -9.53
N ALA A 348 12.94 -32.70 -9.40
CA ALA A 348 11.56 -33.11 -9.66
C ALA A 348 11.14 -32.96 -11.14
N ALA A 349 11.99 -32.36 -11.99
CA ALA A 349 11.79 -32.28 -13.44
C ALA A 349 12.56 -33.39 -14.17
N GLY A 350 12.34 -34.65 -13.74
CA GLY A 350 12.87 -35.84 -14.39
C GLY A 350 11.93 -36.36 -15.49
N ASP A 351 12.51 -36.54 -16.68
CA ASP A 351 12.06 -37.34 -17.82
C ASP A 351 10.99 -36.78 -18.77
N GLY A 352 11.46 -36.20 -19.87
CA GLY A 352 10.65 -36.01 -21.06
C GLY A 352 11.22 -35.14 -22.18
N CYS A 353 12.52 -35.14 -22.44
CA CYS A 353 13.04 -34.53 -23.68
C CYS A 353 13.94 -35.51 -24.42
N CYS A 354 13.33 -36.25 -25.35
CA CYS A 354 14.02 -37.01 -26.37
C CYS A 354 14.76 -36.06 -27.30
N ILE A 355 16.09 -36.15 -27.34
CA ILE A 355 16.90 -35.60 -28.42
C ILE A 355 16.72 -36.53 -29.62
N VAL A 356 16.08 -36.05 -30.68
CA VAL A 356 16.16 -36.68 -32.00
C VAL A 356 17.27 -35.96 -32.75
N SER A 357 18.27 -36.77 -33.11
CA SER A 357 19.46 -36.50 -33.92
C SER A 357 19.19 -35.88 -35.28
#